data_AF-A0A8S9N0B6-F1
#
_entry.id   AF-A0A8S9N0B6-F1
#
_cell.length_a   1.000
_cell.length_b   1.000
_cell.length_c   1.000
_cell.angle_alpha   90.00
_cell.angle_beta   90.00
_cell.angle_gamma   90.00
#
_symmetry.space_group_name_H-M   'P 1'
#
loop_
_entity.id
_entity.type
_entity.pdbx_description
1 polymer ?
#
loop_
_entity_poly.entity_id
_entity_poly.type
_entity_poly.pdbx_seq_one_letter_code
_entity_poly.pdbx_strand_id
1 'polypeptide(L)'
;MKPEDDRDLYHWIIWYIWKTMNDKLFRGIDRDSLKLVRYAESECQALYNAKDYIHAPPQAHIVGDTQALNLDNICMVDGSWTSTDQFSGIGWMWKDDMGKIQLMKTQNLSRRETALHYELEALRWAMESMLQHSTC
;
A
#
# COMPACT_ATOMS: atom_id res chain seq x y z
N MET A 1 9.81 14.56 28.31
CA MET A 1 9.23 14.46 26.95
C MET A 1 8.26 13.30 26.96
N LYS A 2 6.95 13.54 26.78
CA LYS A 2 6.02 12.46 26.47
C LYS A 2 6.37 11.93 25.07
N PRO A 3 6.37 10.61 24.82
CA PRO A 3 6.51 10.13 23.45
C PRO A 3 5.37 10.74 22.63
N GLU A 4 5.69 11.23 21.44
CA GLU A 4 4.67 11.61 20.48
C GLU A 4 3.85 10.35 20.20
N ASP A 5 2.67 10.31 20.79
CA ASP A 5 1.62 9.32 20.55
C ASP A 5 1.12 9.60 19.13
N ASP A 6 1.87 9.07 18.17
CA ASP A 6 1.70 9.38 16.77
C ASP A 6 0.30 8.93 16.34
N ARG A 7 -0.38 9.86 15.67
CA ARG A 7 -1.82 9.84 15.40
C ARG A 7 -2.15 8.81 14.32
N ASP A 8 -2.11 7.54 14.68
CA ASP A 8 -2.46 6.38 13.85
C ASP A 8 -3.97 6.30 13.52
N LEU A 9 -4.81 7.05 14.26
CA LEU A 9 -6.27 7.03 14.11
C LEU A 9 -6.73 7.51 12.73
N TYR A 10 -6.08 8.56 12.20
CA TYR A 10 -6.50 9.20 10.95
C TYR A 10 -6.25 8.30 9.74
N HIS A 11 -5.15 7.56 9.71
CA HIS A 11 -4.83 6.67 8.61
C HIS A 11 -5.84 5.51 8.52
N TRP A 12 -6.22 4.91 9.65
CA TRP A 12 -7.20 3.82 9.69
C TRP A 12 -8.61 4.28 9.32
N ILE A 13 -9.03 5.46 9.78
CA ILE A 13 -10.34 6.04 9.42
C ILE A 13 -10.41 6.34 7.93
N ILE A 14 -9.37 6.99 7.37
CA ILE A 14 -9.31 7.31 5.93
C ILE A 14 -9.33 6.03 5.08
N TRP A 15 -8.57 5.00 5.48
CA TRP A 15 -8.56 3.71 4.78
C TRP A 15 -9.94 3.02 4.81
N TYR A 16 -10.63 3.03 5.94
CA TYR A 16 -11.97 2.44 6.07
C TYR A 16 -13.04 3.19 5.25
N ILE A 17 -12.98 4.53 5.24
CA ILE A 17 -13.85 5.35 4.40
C ILE A 17 -13.63 5.02 2.93
N TRP A 18 -12.37 4.97 2.50
CA TRP A 18 -12.00 4.63 1.12
C TRP A 18 -12.52 3.25 0.70
N LYS A 19 -12.34 2.22 1.54
CA LYS A 19 -12.89 0.87 1.28
C LYS A 19 -14.41 0.86 1.17
N THR A 20 -15.09 1.59 2.05
CA THR A 20 -16.56 1.66 2.02
C THR A 20 -17.05 2.33 0.73
N MET A 21 -16.43 3.45 0.36
CA MET A 21 -16.81 4.17 -0.86
C MET A 21 -16.61 3.29 -2.10
N ASN A 22 -15.55 2.49 -2.13
CA ASN A 22 -15.33 1.52 -3.20
C ASN A 22 -16.35 0.37 -3.19
N ASP A 23 -16.73 -0.17 -2.02
CA ASP A 23 -17.82 -1.16 -1.91
C ASP A 23 -19.14 -0.60 -2.44
N LYS A 24 -19.44 0.67 -2.14
CA LYS A 24 -20.63 1.35 -2.65
C LYS A 24 -20.57 1.55 -4.17
N LEU A 25 -19.44 2.02 -4.68
CA LEU A 25 -19.26 2.35 -6.11
C LEU A 25 -19.20 1.10 -6.99
N PHE A 26 -18.45 0.08 -6.60
CA PHE A 26 -18.18 -1.10 -7.42
C PHE A 26 -19.09 -2.29 -7.12
N ARG A 27 -19.67 -2.36 -5.93
CA ARG A 27 -20.51 -3.50 -5.50
C ARG A 27 -21.95 -3.10 -5.15
N GLY A 28 -22.28 -1.80 -5.16
CA GLY A 28 -23.61 -1.31 -4.79
C GLY A 28 -23.97 -1.52 -3.32
N ILE A 29 -22.98 -1.83 -2.46
CA ILE A 29 -23.22 -2.10 -1.04
C ILE A 29 -23.19 -0.78 -0.28
N ASP A 30 -24.37 -0.28 0.12
CA ASP A 30 -24.47 0.90 0.95
C ASP A 30 -24.41 0.51 2.44
N ARG A 31 -23.38 0.99 3.13
CA ARG A 31 -23.18 0.75 4.57
C ARG A 31 -23.45 2.05 5.31
N ASP A 32 -24.07 1.92 6.48
CA ASP A 32 -24.32 3.07 7.35
C ASP A 32 -23.01 3.74 7.81
N SER A 33 -22.87 5.03 7.50
CA SER A 33 -21.64 5.80 7.72
C SER A 33 -21.28 5.93 9.19
N LEU A 34 -22.27 6.02 10.08
CA LEU A 34 -22.03 6.14 11.52
C LEU A 34 -21.57 4.82 12.13
N LYS A 35 -22.18 3.69 11.73
CA LYS A 35 -21.69 2.35 12.13
C LYS A 35 -20.27 2.09 11.65
N LEU A 36 -19.89 2.61 10.48
CA LEU A 36 -18.54 2.47 9.95
C LEU A 36 -17.49 3.22 10.75
N VAL A 37 -17.75 4.47 11.13
CA VAL A 37 -16.82 5.24 11.95
C VAL A 37 -16.61 4.54 13.30
N ARG A 38 -17.71 4.10 13.94
CA ARG A 38 -17.63 3.34 15.20
C ARG A 38 -16.88 2.02 15.05
N TYR A 39 -17.05 1.35 13.93
CA TYR A 39 -16.34 0.10 13.65
C TYR A 39 -14.84 0.35 13.48
N ALA A 40 -14.44 1.36 12.70
CA ALA A 40 -13.04 1.75 12.53
C ALA A 40 -12.38 2.18 13.85
N GLU A 41 -13.10 2.93 14.69
CA GLU A 41 -12.66 3.28 16.05
C GLU A 41 -12.46 2.03 16.91
N SER A 42 -13.39 1.07 16.86
CA SER A 42 -13.29 -0.17 17.65
C SER A 42 -12.14 -1.07 17.23
N GLU A 43 -11.87 -1.18 15.92
CA GLU A 43 -10.73 -1.95 15.38
C GLU A 43 -9.41 -1.28 15.75
N CYS A 44 -9.34 0.06 15.70
CA CYS A 44 -8.16 0.80 16.11
C CYS A 44 -7.88 0.63 17.61
N GLN A 45 -8.92 0.67 18.46
CA GLN A 45 -8.78 0.43 19.89
C GLN A 45 -8.37 -1.01 20.17
N ALA A 46 -8.91 -2.00 19.45
CA ALA A 46 -8.51 -3.39 19.57
C ALA A 46 -7.02 -3.59 19.21
N LEU A 47 -6.55 -2.93 18.16
CA LEU A 47 -5.14 -2.95 17.76
C LEU A 47 -4.24 -2.28 18.80
N TYR A 48 -4.65 -1.12 19.34
CA TYR A 48 -3.93 -0.43 20.42
C TYR A 48 -3.80 -1.33 21.66
N ASN A 49 -4.91 -1.92 22.09
CA ASN A 49 -4.94 -2.83 23.23
C ASN A 49 -4.08 -4.09 22.98
N ALA A 50 -4.01 -4.58 21.74
CA ALA A 50 -3.16 -5.71 21.38
C ALA A 50 -1.66 -5.38 21.40
N LYS A 51 -1.27 -4.12 21.12
CA LYS A 51 0.12 -3.65 21.23
C LYS A 51 0.61 -3.69 22.69
N ASP A 52 -0.26 -3.44 23.67
CA ASP A 52 0.08 -3.53 25.12
C ASP A 52 0.37 -4.97 25.59
N TYR A 53 -0.12 -6.00 24.90
CA TYR A 53 0.14 -7.41 25.24
C TYR A 53 1.47 -7.96 24.68
N ILE A 54 2.19 -7.22 23.83
CA ILE A 54 3.48 -7.66 23.26
C ILE A 54 4.64 -7.43 24.27
N HIS A 55 4.43 -6.68 25.35
CA HIS A 55 5.43 -6.51 26.41
C HIS A 55 5.24 -7.48 27.58
N ALA A 56 5.68 -8.72 27.40
CA ALA A 56 6.55 -9.42 28.36
C ALA A 56 7.00 -10.80 27.82
N PRO A 57 8.27 -10.91 27.42
CA PRO A 57 9.10 -11.99 27.96
C PRO A 57 10.31 -11.44 28.74
N PRO A 58 10.89 -12.22 29.67
CA PRO A 58 12.12 -11.83 30.37
C PRO A 58 13.22 -11.57 29.36
N GLN A 59 14.00 -10.51 29.61
CA GLN A 59 15.16 -10.09 28.84
C GLN A 59 16.09 -11.27 28.51
N ALA A 60 15.91 -11.87 27.34
CA ALA A 60 17.02 -12.42 26.59
C ALA A 60 17.42 -11.34 25.59
N HIS A 61 18.67 -10.89 25.68
CA HIS A 61 19.28 -10.00 24.70
C HIS A 61 19.29 -10.68 23.33
N ILE A 62 18.17 -10.65 22.62
CA ILE A 62 18.18 -10.73 21.18
C ILE A 62 18.27 -9.28 20.74
N VAL A 63 19.48 -8.88 20.34
CA VAL A 63 19.70 -7.76 19.44
C VAL A 63 18.94 -8.12 18.15
N GLY A 64 17.63 -7.93 18.19
CA GLY A 64 16.82 -7.82 17.01
C GLY A 64 17.06 -6.40 16.55
N ASP A 65 18.12 -6.21 15.77
CA ASP A 65 18.08 -5.13 14.81
C ASP A 65 16.81 -5.39 14.00
N THR A 66 15.73 -4.66 14.32
CA THR A 66 14.75 -4.31 13.30
C THR A 66 15.56 -3.48 12.33
N GLN A 67 16.32 -4.13 11.46
CA GLN A 67 16.78 -3.54 10.23
C GLN A 67 15.48 -3.26 9.51
N ALA A 68 14.92 -2.06 9.75
CA ALA A 68 14.19 -1.37 8.72
C ALA A 68 15.08 -1.56 7.50
N LEU A 69 14.63 -2.38 6.55
CA LEU A 69 15.36 -2.56 5.32
C LEU A 69 15.56 -1.13 4.81
N ASN A 70 16.80 -0.63 4.89
CA ASN A 70 17.19 0.62 4.26
C ASN A 70 17.13 0.29 2.77
N LEU A 71 15.92 0.27 2.24
CA LEU A 71 15.63 0.19 0.84
C LEU A 71 15.94 1.59 0.35
N ASP A 72 17.22 1.85 0.08
CA ASP A 72 17.68 3.14 -0.44
C ASP A 72 16.92 3.55 -1.70
N ASN A 73 16.31 2.57 -2.39
CA ASN A 73 15.45 2.77 -3.54
C ASN A 73 14.26 1.80 -3.50
N ILE A 74 13.03 2.33 -3.55
CA ILE A 74 11.79 1.55 -3.58
C ILE A 74 11.14 1.69 -4.96
N CYS A 75 10.83 0.56 -5.59
CA CYS A 75 10.00 0.52 -6.79
C CYS A 75 8.59 0.01 -6.45
N MET A 76 7.57 0.80 -6.78
CA MET A 76 6.16 0.39 -6.73
C MET A 76 5.71 0.10 -8.16
N VAL A 77 5.05 -1.03 -8.39
CA VAL A 77 4.52 -1.44 -9.70
C VAL A 77 3.07 -1.89 -9.52
N ASP A 78 2.21 -1.62 -10.49
CA ASP A 78 0.80 -2.02 -10.45
C ASP A 78 0.19 -2.12 -11.85
N GLY A 79 -0.68 -3.10 -12.05
CA GLY A 79 -1.44 -3.32 -13.28
C GLY A 79 -2.95 -3.20 -13.06
N SER A 80 -3.59 -2.25 -13.74
CA SER A 80 -5.05 -2.10 -13.74
C SER A 80 -5.68 -2.90 -14.88
N TRP A 81 -6.55 -3.84 -14.53
CA TRP A 81 -7.25 -4.72 -15.46
C TRP A 81 -8.74 -4.81 -15.15
N THR A 82 -9.55 -4.86 -16.20
CA THR A 82 -10.98 -5.19 -16.13
C THR A 82 -11.32 -6.23 -17.21
N SER A 83 -12.28 -7.11 -16.91
CA SER A 83 -12.66 -8.19 -17.83
C SER A 83 -13.39 -7.71 -19.08
N THR A 84 -13.95 -6.49 -19.03
CA THR A 84 -14.84 -5.94 -20.06
C THR A 84 -14.18 -4.85 -20.91
N ASP A 85 -13.13 -4.19 -20.43
CA ASP A 85 -12.54 -3.06 -21.17
C ASP A 85 -11.55 -3.54 -22.23
N GLN A 86 -11.47 -2.75 -23.31
CA GLN A 86 -10.55 -3.00 -24.42
C GLN A 86 -9.10 -2.63 -24.08
N PHE A 87 -8.91 -1.80 -23.07
CA PHE A 87 -7.62 -1.27 -22.64
C PHE A 87 -7.41 -1.56 -21.16
N SER A 88 -6.16 -1.65 -20.79
CA SER A 88 -5.72 -1.82 -19.42
C SER A 88 -4.52 -0.91 -19.18
N GLY A 89 -4.32 -0.50 -17.94
CA GLY A 89 -3.25 0.41 -17.55
C GLY A 89 -2.16 -0.33 -16.81
N ILE A 90 -0.90 0.02 -17.06
CA ILE A 90 0.21 -0.38 -16.20
C ILE A 90 0.95 0.86 -15.73
N GLY A 91 1.48 0.80 -14.52
CA GLY A 91 2.19 1.92 -13.92
C GLY A 91 3.30 1.46 -13.00
N TRP A 92 4.31 2.31 -12.87
CA TRP A 92 5.34 2.13 -11.86
C TRP A 92 5.91 3.46 -11.39
N MET A 93 6.49 3.44 -10.20
CA MET A 93 7.06 4.59 -9.51
C MET A 93 8.31 4.19 -8.76
N TRP A 94 9.37 4.99 -8.90
CA TRP A 94 10.60 4.87 -8.13
C TRP A 94 10.70 6.01 -7.11
N LYS A 95 10.97 5.63 -5.85
CA LYS A 95 11.24 6.53 -4.73
C LYS A 95 12.66 6.31 -4.22
N ASP A 96 13.34 7.39 -3.88
CA ASP A 96 14.61 7.35 -3.16
C ASP A 96 14.39 7.02 -1.66
N ASP A 97 15.49 6.96 -0.92
CA ASP A 97 15.59 6.71 0.51
C ASP A 97 14.82 7.73 1.35
N MET A 98 14.70 8.97 0.86
CA MET A 98 13.89 10.04 1.45
C MET A 98 12.41 9.96 1.08
N GLY A 99 12.00 8.95 0.30
CA GLY A 99 10.62 8.77 -0.17
C GLY A 99 10.22 9.72 -1.30
N LYS A 100 11.16 10.49 -1.87
CA LYS A 100 10.91 11.40 -2.99
C LYS A 100 10.82 10.61 -4.28
N ILE A 101 9.76 10.86 -5.04
CA ILE A 101 9.54 10.26 -6.36
C ILE A 101 10.61 10.78 -7.32
N GLN A 102 11.49 9.89 -7.78
CA GLN A 102 12.49 10.20 -8.80
C GLN A 102 11.91 10.04 -10.20
N LEU A 103 11.06 9.02 -10.38
CA LEU A 103 10.45 8.74 -11.67
C LEU A 103 9.14 8.00 -11.52
N MET A 104 8.21 8.31 -12.42
CA MET A 104 6.93 7.63 -12.55
C MET A 104 6.60 7.51 -14.03
N LYS A 105 6.14 6.33 -14.46
CA LYS A 105 5.63 6.13 -15.82
C LYS A 105 4.32 5.35 -15.78
N THR A 106 3.44 5.67 -16.73
CA THR A 106 2.17 4.99 -16.94
C THR A 106 1.98 4.71 -18.43
N GLN A 107 1.36 3.58 -18.77
CA GLN A 107 1.12 3.19 -20.15
C GLN A 107 -0.20 2.44 -20.27
N ASN A 108 -0.92 2.71 -21.36
CA ASN A 108 -2.08 1.92 -21.76
C ASN A 108 -1.64 0.78 -22.69
N LEU A 109 -2.13 -0.41 -22.41
CA LEU A 109 -1.93 -1.60 -23.23
C LEU A 109 -3.28 -2.08 -23.77
N SER A 110 -3.28 -2.65 -24.97
CA SER A 110 -4.43 -3.39 -25.47
C SER A 110 -4.69 -4.63 -24.60
N ARG A 111 -5.94 -5.10 -24.59
CA ARG A 111 -6.39 -6.22 -23.77
C ARG A 111 -5.51 -7.48 -23.92
N ARG A 112 -5.07 -8.01 -22.77
CA ARG A 112 -4.42 -9.31 -22.55
C ARG A 112 -5.27 -10.17 -21.61
N GLU A 113 -4.90 -11.44 -21.47
CA GLU A 113 -5.81 -12.49 -21.00
C GLU A 113 -6.21 -12.39 -19.52
N THR A 114 -5.36 -11.89 -18.62
CA THR A 114 -5.66 -11.85 -17.17
C THR A 114 -5.02 -10.68 -16.43
N ALA A 115 -5.57 -10.32 -15.26
CA ALA A 115 -4.99 -9.32 -14.35
C ALA A 115 -3.53 -9.63 -14.00
N LEU A 116 -3.19 -10.90 -13.73
CA LEU A 116 -1.83 -11.32 -13.39
C LEU A 116 -0.81 -11.02 -14.51
N HIS A 117 -1.23 -11.11 -15.78
CA HIS A 117 -0.37 -10.72 -16.90
C HIS A 117 -0.03 -9.23 -16.85
N TYR A 118 -0.95 -8.37 -16.41
CA TYR A 118 -0.71 -6.93 -16.32
C TYR A 118 0.24 -6.55 -15.18
N GLU A 119 0.14 -7.23 -14.04
CA GLU A 119 1.10 -7.07 -12.95
C GLU A 119 2.52 -7.46 -13.39
N LEU A 120 2.64 -8.58 -14.12
CA LEU A 120 3.92 -9.04 -14.65
C LEU A 120 4.49 -8.09 -15.72
N GLU A 121 3.65 -7.59 -16.62
CA GLU A 121 4.06 -6.61 -17.64
C GLU A 121 4.47 -5.28 -17.00
N ALA A 122 3.76 -4.80 -15.97
CA ALA A 122 4.14 -3.62 -15.20
C ALA A 122 5.52 -3.81 -14.54
N LEU A 123 5.76 -4.98 -13.93
CA LEU A 123 7.05 -5.32 -13.33
C LEU A 123 8.18 -5.38 -14.37
N ARG A 124 7.97 -6.07 -15.49
CA ARG A 124 8.98 -6.15 -16.57
C ARG A 124 9.31 -4.76 -17.10
N TRP A 125 8.30 -3.95 -17.34
CA TRP A 125 8.48 -2.60 -17.88
C TRP A 125 9.21 -1.67 -16.91
N ALA A 126 8.95 -1.79 -15.61
CA ALA A 126 9.70 -1.08 -14.57
C ALA A 126 11.18 -1.47 -14.60
N MET A 127 11.49 -2.78 -14.63
CA MET A 127 12.88 -3.27 -14.70
C MET A 127 13.61 -2.77 -15.95
N GLU A 128 13.00 -2.91 -17.13
CA GLU A 128 13.57 -2.42 -18.39
C GLU A 128 13.82 -0.90 -18.36
N SER A 129 12.88 -0.14 -17.80
CA SER A 129 13.01 1.31 -17.68
C SER A 129 14.11 1.72 -16.70
N MET A 130 14.27 0.99 -15.60
CA MET A 130 15.31 1.24 -14.62
C MET A 130 16.70 0.96 -15.20
N LEU A 131 16.86 -0.12 -15.98
CA LEU A 131 18.11 -0.41 -16.69
C LEU A 131 18.50 0.71 -17.66
N GLN A 132 17.52 1.32 -18.35
CA GLN A 132 17.77 2.45 -19.25
C GLN A 132 18.14 3.76 -18.53
N HIS A 133 17.85 3.88 -17.23
CA HIS A 133 18.11 5.10 -16.44
C HIS A 133 19.21 4.91 -15.39
N SER A 134 19.69 3.68 -15.24
CA SER A 134 20.94 3.37 -14.58
C SER A 134 22.08 3.83 -15.50
N THR A 135 22.40 5.13 -15.48
CA THR A 135 23.65 5.60 -16.09
C THR A 135 24.80 4.84 -15.44
N CYS A 136 25.55 4.11 -16.27
CA CYS A 136 26.78 3.42 -15.93
C CYS A 136 27.79 4.34 -15.23
#